data_AF-A0A8J7MWE3-F1
#
_entry.id   AF-A0A8J7MWE3-F1
#
_cell.length_a   1.000
_cell.length_b   1.000
_cell.length_c   1.000
_cell.angle_alpha   90.00
_cell.angle_beta   90.00
_cell.angle_gamma   90.00
#
_symmetry.space_group_name_H-M   'P 1'
#
loop_
_entity.id
_entity.type
_entity.pdbx_description
1 polymer ?
#
loop_
_entity_poly.entity_id
_entity_poly.type
_entity_poly.pdbx_seq_one_letter_code
_entity_poly.pdbx_strand_id
1 'polypeptide(L)'
;QKVRTFSVRSINECLLGFNKQLPDGRTRYVSTRLFYAAYVNEENPLIDKVLREALNTRIVRRFLGYQSTPEMVDKQVYALWYVLQKRNFKYSSVSYSSLSSNVVYAQRVRTFEDALNSSQINCVDGSVLFASLLRAINITPVLVQMPGHMFVGYYTDSAKKNLTFLETTMIGDVDLDDYFPDEKLDSTRTTKSQGEMSRLTFEKSKEYALREYMRVKDKVQANKPNYLFVEINKNVRRNVQSIGK
;
A
#
# COMPACT_ATOMS: atom_id res chain seq x y z
N GLN A 1 6.45 37.49 27.76
CA GLN A 1 5.72 36.35 27.15
C GLN A 1 6.30 36.15 25.74
N LYS A 2 6.84 34.97 25.39
CA LYS A 2 7.34 34.70 24.02
C LYS A 2 6.20 34.06 23.21
N VAL A 3 5.67 34.79 22.24
CA VAL A 3 4.69 34.26 21.28
C VAL A 3 5.45 33.55 20.16
N ARG A 4 5.03 32.33 19.80
CA ARG A 4 5.55 31.58 18.65
C ARG A 4 4.40 31.21 17.73
N THR A 5 4.56 31.48 16.44
CA THR A 5 3.62 31.07 15.40
C THR A 5 4.02 29.69 14.86
N PHE A 6 3.06 28.78 14.79
CA PHE A 6 3.26 27.45 14.21
C PHE A 6 2.42 27.31 12.94
N SER A 7 3.00 26.70 11.90
CA SER A 7 2.26 26.26 10.72
C SER A 7 1.91 24.79 10.90
N VAL A 8 0.63 24.46 10.79
CA VAL A 8 0.10 23.10 10.87
C VAL A 8 -0.32 22.62 9.49
N ARG A 9 -0.25 21.30 9.28
CA ARG A 9 -0.63 20.64 8.04
C ARG A 9 -1.75 19.65 8.29
N SER A 10 -2.47 19.28 7.23
CA SER A 10 -3.54 18.28 7.34
C SER A 10 -2.97 16.92 7.74
N ILE A 11 -3.73 16.13 8.51
CA ILE A 11 -3.37 14.72 8.77
C ILE A 11 -3.31 13.90 7.48
N ASN A 12 -3.94 14.37 6.40
CA ASN A 12 -3.84 13.74 5.09
C ASN A 12 -2.56 14.14 4.33
N GLU A 13 -1.64 14.89 4.94
CA GLU A 13 -0.32 15.22 4.38
C GLU A 13 0.79 14.47 5.13
N CYS A 14 1.14 13.29 4.64
CA CYS A 14 2.22 12.47 5.17
C CYS A 14 3.57 13.16 4.95
N LEU A 15 4.26 13.52 6.02
CA LEU A 15 5.60 14.10 5.95
C LEU A 15 6.60 13.07 5.43
N LEU A 16 7.22 13.34 4.27
CA LEU A 16 8.24 12.48 3.66
C LEU A 16 9.65 12.80 4.15
N GLY A 17 9.88 14.07 4.48
CA GLY A 17 11.13 14.52 5.06
C GLY A 17 11.28 16.04 4.99
N PHE A 18 12.39 16.54 5.51
CA PHE A 18 12.68 17.96 5.53
C PHE A 18 14.18 18.25 5.49
N ASN A 19 14.53 19.44 5.00
CA ASN A 19 15.90 19.94 4.98
C ASN A 19 16.20 20.65 6.31
N LYS A 20 16.97 19.99 7.19
CA LYS A 20 17.42 20.57 8.46
C LYS A 20 18.66 21.42 8.22
N GLN A 21 18.66 22.68 8.64
CA GLN A 21 19.87 23.49 8.70
C GLN A 21 20.77 23.04 9.86
N LEU A 22 22.05 22.86 9.57
CA LEU A 22 23.10 22.55 10.53
C LEU A 22 23.77 23.84 11.03
N PRO A 23 24.44 23.82 12.19
CA PRO A 23 25.11 24.99 12.76
C PRO A 23 26.19 25.61 11.85
N ASP A 24 26.71 24.84 10.90
CA ASP A 24 27.74 25.25 9.93
C ASP A 24 27.15 25.85 8.63
N GLY A 25 25.84 26.07 8.57
CA GLY A 25 25.14 26.62 7.40
C GLY A 25 24.82 25.59 6.31
N ARG A 26 25.26 24.33 6.43
CA ARG A 26 24.87 23.27 5.49
C ARG A 26 23.46 22.77 5.77
N THR A 27 22.81 22.21 4.76
CA THR A 27 21.53 21.52 4.90
C THR A 27 21.72 20.01 4.89
N ARG A 28 20.99 19.31 5.76
CA ARG A 28 20.92 17.85 5.79
C ARG A 28 19.47 17.42 5.63
N TYR A 29 19.23 16.57 4.64
CA TYR A 29 17.92 15.93 4.48
C TYR A 29 17.67 14.93 5.61
N VAL A 30 16.52 15.04 6.26
CA VAL A 30 16.02 14.10 7.26
C VAL A 30 14.80 13.41 6.66
N SER A 31 14.92 12.10 6.41
CA SER A 31 13.82 11.29 5.91
C SER A 31 12.85 10.94 7.04
N THR A 32 11.56 11.14 6.81
CA THR A 32 10.48 10.73 7.72
C THR A 32 9.49 9.79 7.03
N ARG A 33 9.88 9.19 5.89
CA ARG A 33 9.06 8.25 5.11
C ARG A 33 8.51 7.07 5.91
N LEU A 34 9.12 6.74 7.06
CA LEU A 34 8.56 5.78 8.02
C LEU A 34 7.13 6.13 8.45
N PHE A 35 6.73 7.40 8.38
CA PHE A 35 5.38 7.85 8.71
C PHE A 35 4.30 7.31 7.79
N TYR A 36 4.61 6.75 6.61
CA TYR A 36 3.63 5.96 5.87
C TYR A 36 3.09 4.79 6.68
N ALA A 37 3.88 4.23 7.60
CA ALA A 37 3.41 3.18 8.50
C ALA A 37 2.26 3.65 9.40
N ALA A 38 2.15 4.96 9.69
CA ALA A 38 1.05 5.49 10.47
C ALA A 38 -0.29 5.41 9.73
N TYR A 39 -0.29 5.45 8.39
CA TYR A 39 -1.51 5.31 7.57
C TYR A 39 -1.95 3.86 7.40
N VAL A 40 -1.12 2.90 7.78
CA VAL A 40 -1.54 1.51 7.93
C VAL A 40 -2.28 1.42 9.26
N ASN A 41 -3.59 1.25 9.23
CA ASN A 41 -4.46 1.19 10.40
C ASN A 41 -5.19 -0.16 10.47
N GLU A 42 -4.51 -1.15 11.06
CA GLU A 42 -5.04 -2.51 11.23
C GLU A 42 -6.14 -2.66 12.30
N GLU A 43 -6.40 -1.62 13.09
CA GLU A 43 -7.40 -1.63 14.17
C GLU A 43 -8.70 -0.92 13.76
N ASN A 44 -8.76 -0.38 12.54
CA ASN A 44 -9.92 0.39 12.10
C ASN A 44 -11.19 -0.48 12.07
N PRO A 45 -12.32 -0.02 12.64
CA PRO A 45 -13.54 -0.81 12.75
C PRO A 45 -14.18 -1.18 11.39
N LEU A 46 -13.85 -0.46 10.31
CA LEU A 46 -14.35 -0.78 8.97
C LEU A 46 -13.66 -2.01 8.35
N ILE A 47 -12.54 -2.47 8.91
CA ILE A 47 -11.87 -3.71 8.48
C ILE A 47 -12.80 -4.90 8.64
N ASP A 48 -13.50 -5.01 9.77
CA ASP A 48 -14.44 -6.11 10.02
C ASP A 48 -15.51 -6.23 8.92
N LYS A 49 -15.96 -5.10 8.38
CA LYS A 49 -16.90 -5.06 7.26
C LYS A 49 -16.28 -5.69 6.00
N VAL A 50 -15.05 -5.31 5.66
CA VAL A 50 -14.32 -5.85 4.50
C VAL A 50 -14.04 -7.35 4.68
N LEU A 51 -13.61 -7.76 5.87
CA LEU A 51 -13.34 -9.17 6.17
C LEU A 51 -14.62 -10.02 6.08
N ARG A 52 -15.75 -9.56 6.60
CA ARG A 52 -17.03 -10.26 6.47
C ARG A 52 -17.46 -10.40 5.01
N GLU A 53 -17.30 -9.35 4.21
CA GLU A 53 -17.58 -9.42 2.77
C GLU A 53 -16.69 -10.44 2.07
N ALA A 54 -15.41 -10.54 2.46
CA ALA A 54 -14.49 -11.55 1.93
C ALA A 54 -14.94 -12.97 2.27
N LEU A 55 -15.38 -13.21 3.50
CA LEU A 55 -15.94 -14.50 3.90
C LEU A 55 -17.22 -14.84 3.10
N ASN A 56 -18.06 -13.84 2.80
CA ASN A 56 -19.28 -14.03 2.03
C ASN A 56 -19.02 -14.43 0.56
N THR A 57 -17.83 -14.16 0.01
CA THR A 57 -17.44 -14.65 -1.33
C THR A 57 -17.23 -16.16 -1.38
N ARG A 58 -17.04 -16.80 -0.22
CA ARG A 58 -16.68 -18.23 -0.07
C ARG A 58 -15.33 -18.61 -0.70
N ILE A 59 -14.49 -17.65 -1.12
CA ILE A 59 -13.11 -17.90 -1.55
C ILE A 59 -12.32 -18.53 -0.40
N VAL A 60 -12.48 -17.97 0.81
CA VAL A 60 -11.98 -18.51 2.07
C VAL A 60 -13.12 -18.63 3.09
N ARG A 61 -13.03 -19.63 3.98
CA ARG A 61 -14.03 -19.85 5.05
C ARG A 61 -13.71 -19.12 6.35
N ARG A 62 -12.44 -18.75 6.55
CA ARG A 62 -11.92 -18.01 7.71
C ARG A 62 -10.54 -17.45 7.35
N PHE A 63 -10.12 -16.41 8.06
CA PHE A 63 -8.76 -15.89 8.00
C PHE A 63 -7.91 -16.55 9.10
N LEU A 64 -6.82 -17.22 8.70
CA LEU A 64 -5.86 -17.90 9.57
C LEU A 64 -4.50 -17.18 9.61
N GLY A 65 -4.28 -16.21 8.72
CA GLY A 65 -2.97 -15.60 8.53
C GLY A 65 -1.90 -16.67 8.27
N TYR A 66 -0.81 -16.59 9.02
CA TYR A 66 0.31 -17.55 8.95
C TYR A 66 0.08 -18.91 9.61
N GLN A 67 -1.07 -19.17 10.21
CA GLN A 67 -1.39 -20.50 10.78
C GLN A 67 -1.81 -21.52 9.70
N SER A 68 -1.57 -21.21 8.43
CA SER A 68 -1.93 -22.04 7.28
C SER A 68 -0.77 -22.13 6.29
N THR A 69 -0.92 -22.96 5.25
CA THR A 69 0.10 -23.10 4.20
C THR A 69 0.30 -21.80 3.40
N PRO A 70 1.48 -21.59 2.77
CA PRO A 70 1.73 -20.44 1.92
C PRO A 70 0.69 -20.19 0.83
N GLU A 71 0.15 -21.26 0.24
CA GLU A 71 -0.89 -21.20 -0.79
C GLU A 71 -2.20 -20.67 -0.21
N MET A 72 -2.53 -21.04 1.03
CA MET A 72 -3.69 -20.50 1.71
C MET A 72 -3.47 -19.06 2.16
N VAL A 73 -2.24 -18.64 2.46
CA VAL A 73 -1.92 -17.22 2.68
C VAL A 73 -2.21 -16.42 1.42
N ASP A 74 -1.68 -16.84 0.26
CA ASP A 74 -1.97 -16.21 -1.04
C ASP A 74 -3.48 -16.18 -1.34
N LYS A 75 -4.20 -17.29 -1.04
CA LYS A 75 -5.65 -17.36 -1.21
C LYS A 75 -6.43 -16.37 -0.31
N GLN A 76 -5.98 -16.17 0.93
CA GLN A 76 -6.56 -15.16 1.83
C GLN A 76 -6.33 -13.75 1.29
N VAL A 77 -5.13 -13.49 0.76
CA VAL A 77 -4.82 -12.20 0.13
C VAL A 77 -5.66 -11.97 -1.11
N TYR A 78 -5.84 -13.00 -1.95
CA TYR A 78 -6.74 -12.93 -3.09
C TYR A 78 -8.21 -12.67 -2.69
N ALA A 79 -8.69 -13.24 -1.57
CA ALA A 79 -10.03 -12.95 -1.09
C ALA A 79 -10.23 -11.46 -0.74
N LEU A 80 -9.20 -10.81 -0.15
CA LEU A 80 -9.22 -9.37 0.12
C LEU A 80 -9.21 -8.55 -1.18
N TRP A 81 -8.33 -8.92 -2.13
CA TRP A 81 -8.27 -8.32 -3.46
C TRP A 81 -9.62 -8.36 -4.17
N TYR A 82 -10.24 -9.54 -4.22
CA TYR A 82 -11.53 -9.76 -4.88
C TYR A 82 -12.64 -8.88 -4.31
N VAL A 83 -12.70 -8.70 -2.98
CA VAL A 83 -13.70 -7.83 -2.35
C VAL A 83 -13.48 -6.37 -2.68
N LEU A 84 -12.24 -5.90 -2.67
CA LEU A 84 -11.93 -4.52 -3.05
C LEU A 84 -12.29 -4.27 -4.52
N GLN A 85 -12.04 -5.23 -5.41
CA GLN A 85 -12.47 -5.13 -6.80
C GLN A 85 -14.00 -5.12 -6.92
N LYS A 86 -14.72 -5.97 -6.18
CA LYS A 86 -16.19 -5.98 -6.14
C LYS A 86 -16.80 -4.68 -5.62
N ARG A 87 -16.04 -3.92 -4.82
CA ARG A 87 -16.41 -2.58 -4.34
C ARG A 87 -16.16 -1.47 -5.37
N ASN A 88 -15.77 -1.82 -6.61
CA ASN A 88 -15.50 -0.89 -7.70
C ASN A 88 -14.46 0.17 -7.32
N PHE A 89 -13.42 -0.21 -6.58
CA PHE A 89 -12.26 0.66 -6.39
C PHE A 89 -11.68 1.01 -7.76
N LYS A 90 -11.58 2.30 -8.06
CA LYS A 90 -10.94 2.82 -9.27
C LYS A 90 -9.60 3.45 -8.89
N TYR A 91 -8.61 3.26 -9.75
CA TYR A 91 -7.37 4.00 -9.61
C TYR A 91 -7.61 5.47 -9.94
N SER A 92 -7.02 6.37 -9.16
CA SER A 92 -6.99 7.81 -9.44
C SER A 92 -5.54 8.29 -9.41
N SER A 93 -5.07 8.77 -10.56
CA SER A 93 -3.74 9.39 -10.71
C SER A 93 -3.66 10.78 -10.10
N VAL A 94 -4.77 11.30 -9.56
CA VAL A 94 -4.84 12.66 -9.03
C VAL A 94 -4.23 12.73 -7.63
N SER A 95 -2.90 12.89 -7.58
CA SER A 95 -2.17 13.23 -6.37
C SER A 95 -2.08 14.76 -6.22
N TYR A 96 -3.04 15.38 -5.56
CA TYR A 96 -2.89 16.78 -5.13
C TYR A 96 -1.90 16.84 -3.97
N SER A 97 -0.62 17.15 -4.23
CA SER A 97 0.30 17.59 -3.17
C SER A 97 0.01 19.06 -2.86
N SER A 98 -0.77 19.34 -1.82
CA SER A 98 -0.98 20.71 -1.33
C SER A 98 0.35 21.26 -0.80
N LEU A 99 0.91 22.27 -1.48
CA LEU A 99 2.05 23.06 -1.00
C LEU A 99 3.30 22.24 -0.62
N SER A 100 4.03 21.73 -1.61
CA SER A 100 5.44 21.39 -1.42
C SER A 100 6.21 22.68 -1.13
N SER A 101 6.95 22.73 -0.02
CA SER A 101 7.92 23.81 0.21
C SER A 101 9.31 23.25 -0.04
N ASN A 102 10.28 24.10 -0.39
CA ASN A 102 11.67 23.67 -0.58
C ASN A 102 12.33 23.16 0.73
N VAL A 103 11.62 23.26 1.85
CA VAL A 103 12.08 22.84 3.18
C VAL A 103 11.39 21.56 3.63
N VAL A 104 10.10 21.39 3.31
CA VAL A 104 9.25 20.32 3.84
C VAL A 104 8.55 19.60 2.69
N TYR A 105 8.82 18.30 2.58
CA TYR A 105 8.25 17.43 1.57
C TYR A 105 7.13 16.60 2.20
N ALA A 106 5.94 16.63 1.57
CA ALA A 106 4.79 15.85 2.02
C ALA A 106 4.07 15.21 0.84
N GLN A 107 3.45 14.06 1.09
CA GLN A 107 2.58 13.35 0.15
C GLN A 107 1.18 13.35 0.71
N ARG A 108 0.18 13.63 -0.13
CA ARG A 108 -1.21 13.43 0.30
C ARG A 108 -1.49 11.93 0.41
N VAL A 109 -1.96 11.49 1.57
CA VAL A 109 -2.36 10.12 1.86
C VAL A 109 -3.68 10.16 2.59
N ARG A 110 -4.67 9.43 2.08
CA ARG A 110 -5.99 9.32 2.71
C ARG A 110 -5.93 8.38 3.91
N THR A 111 -6.75 8.65 4.92
CA THR A 111 -6.98 7.69 6.01
C THR A 111 -7.65 6.42 5.49
N PHE A 112 -7.63 5.34 6.28
CA PHE A 112 -8.28 4.07 5.90
C PHE A 112 -9.76 4.26 5.53
N GLU A 113 -10.50 5.02 6.35
CA GLU A 113 -11.92 5.31 6.13
C GLU A 113 -12.15 6.13 4.84
N ASP A 114 -11.38 7.19 4.64
CA ASP A 114 -11.48 8.02 3.44
C ASP A 114 -11.17 7.21 2.16
N ALA A 115 -10.14 6.37 2.20
CA ALA A 115 -9.75 5.50 1.10
C ALA A 115 -10.85 4.45 0.80
N LEU A 116 -11.46 3.88 1.85
CA LEU A 116 -12.52 2.88 1.71
C LEU A 116 -13.84 3.46 1.19
N ASN A 117 -14.16 4.71 1.54
CA ASN A 117 -15.41 5.37 1.16
C ASN A 117 -15.35 6.06 -0.20
N SER A 118 -14.19 6.59 -0.61
CA SER A 118 -14.07 7.36 -1.86
C SER A 118 -14.02 6.49 -3.12
N SER A 119 -13.69 5.20 -2.98
CA SER A 119 -13.48 4.25 -4.09
C SER A 119 -12.53 4.75 -5.19
N GLN A 120 -11.76 5.82 -4.94
CA GLN A 120 -10.79 6.42 -5.86
C GLN A 120 -9.46 6.58 -5.13
N ILE A 121 -8.57 5.62 -5.31
CA ILE A 121 -7.30 5.54 -4.57
C ILE A 121 -6.10 5.73 -5.50
N ASN A 122 -5.09 6.45 -5.02
CA ASN A 122 -3.78 6.46 -5.67
C ASN A 122 -2.92 5.28 -5.19
N CYS A 123 -1.71 5.13 -5.71
CA CYS A 123 -0.81 4.02 -5.38
C CYS A 123 -0.43 3.97 -3.89
N VAL A 124 -0.30 5.13 -3.23
CA VAL A 124 0.02 5.23 -1.81
C VAL A 124 -1.18 4.82 -0.96
N ASP A 125 -2.36 5.38 -1.25
CA ASP A 125 -3.62 5.06 -0.58
C ASP A 125 -3.93 3.55 -0.67
N GLY A 126 -3.79 2.99 -1.88
CA GLY A 126 -3.99 1.55 -2.11
C GLY A 126 -3.02 0.70 -1.33
N SER A 127 -1.73 1.07 -1.31
CA SER A 127 -0.70 0.34 -0.57
C SER A 127 -0.97 0.31 0.94
N VAL A 128 -1.31 1.46 1.53
CA VAL A 128 -1.55 1.55 2.98
C VAL A 128 -2.89 0.93 3.39
N LEU A 129 -3.94 1.06 2.56
CA LEU A 129 -5.22 0.40 2.76
C LEU A 129 -5.05 -1.13 2.76
N PHE A 130 -4.38 -1.65 1.73
CA PHE A 130 -4.19 -3.09 1.58
C PHE A 130 -3.26 -3.65 2.65
N ALA A 131 -2.20 -2.92 3.02
CA ALA A 131 -1.35 -3.26 4.16
C ALA A 131 -2.14 -3.34 5.48
N SER A 132 -3.13 -2.46 5.68
CA SER A 132 -3.98 -2.48 6.88
C SER A 132 -4.79 -3.77 6.96
N LEU A 133 -5.38 -4.20 5.85
CA LEU A 133 -6.12 -5.45 5.76
C LEU A 133 -5.24 -6.68 6.01
N LEU A 134 -4.05 -6.71 5.39
CA LEU A 134 -3.08 -7.80 5.59
C LEU A 134 -2.69 -7.93 7.06
N ARG A 135 -2.38 -6.79 7.69
CA ARG A 135 -1.95 -6.75 9.08
C ARG A 135 -3.05 -7.20 10.04
N ALA A 136 -4.31 -6.84 9.77
CA ALA A 136 -5.47 -7.28 10.55
C ALA A 136 -5.71 -8.80 10.49
N ILE A 137 -5.35 -9.46 9.39
CA ILE A 137 -5.39 -10.93 9.27
C ILE A 137 -4.08 -11.61 9.65
N ASN A 138 -3.22 -10.92 10.42
CA ASN A 138 -1.94 -11.41 10.92
C ASN A 138 -0.94 -11.81 9.81
N ILE A 139 -0.98 -11.13 8.67
CA ILE A 139 0.06 -11.17 7.64
C ILE A 139 0.90 -9.90 7.79
N THR A 140 2.23 -10.02 7.74
CA THR A 140 3.13 -8.85 7.81
C THR A 140 3.24 -8.22 6.44
N PRO A 141 2.70 -7.01 6.22
CA PRO A 141 2.86 -6.31 4.96
C PRO A 141 4.19 -5.58 4.91
N VAL A 142 4.63 -5.28 3.69
CA VAL A 142 5.82 -4.50 3.38
C VAL A 142 5.39 -3.33 2.51
N LEU A 143 5.72 -2.12 2.90
CA LEU A 143 5.54 -0.96 2.03
C LEU A 143 6.82 -0.75 1.23
N VAL A 144 6.70 -0.72 -0.10
CA VAL A 144 7.81 -0.43 -1.00
C VAL A 144 7.53 0.87 -1.74
N GLN A 145 8.38 1.87 -1.55
CA GLN A 145 8.32 3.13 -2.26
C GLN A 145 9.54 3.28 -3.18
N MET A 146 9.29 3.75 -4.39
CA MET A 146 10.29 4.24 -5.31
C MET A 146 9.85 5.62 -5.86
N PRO A 147 10.72 6.36 -6.56
CA PRO A 147 10.32 7.63 -7.15
C PRO A 147 9.09 7.48 -8.04
N GLY A 148 8.02 8.21 -7.72
CA GLY A 148 6.76 8.23 -8.47
C GLY A 148 5.81 7.05 -8.24
N HIS A 149 6.18 6.05 -7.45
CA HIS A 149 5.38 4.84 -7.34
C HIS A 149 5.52 4.12 -5.99
N MET A 150 4.46 3.45 -5.55
CA MET A 150 4.40 2.72 -4.30
C MET A 150 3.49 1.51 -4.43
N PHE A 151 3.94 0.38 -3.91
CA PHE A 151 3.20 -0.87 -3.90
C PHE A 151 3.38 -1.60 -2.57
N VAL A 152 2.57 -2.64 -2.36
CA VAL A 152 2.57 -3.43 -1.13
C VAL A 152 3.17 -4.81 -1.37
N GLY A 153 3.97 -5.29 -0.43
CA GLY A 153 4.45 -6.65 -0.34
C GLY A 153 3.85 -7.40 0.84
N TYR A 154 3.94 -8.71 0.82
CA TYR A 154 3.58 -9.54 1.95
C TYR A 154 4.39 -10.84 1.92
N TYR A 155 4.69 -11.35 3.12
CA TYR A 155 5.30 -12.67 3.24
C TYR A 155 4.22 -13.75 3.17
N THR A 156 4.54 -14.90 2.56
CA THR A 156 3.62 -16.04 2.50
C THR A 156 3.75 -16.98 3.70
N ASP A 157 4.70 -16.74 4.60
CA ASP A 157 4.89 -17.51 5.83
C ASP A 157 5.41 -16.64 6.98
N SER A 158 5.30 -17.13 8.22
CA SER A 158 5.80 -16.44 9.41
C SER A 158 7.32 -16.41 9.53
N ALA A 159 8.01 -17.30 8.81
CA ALA A 159 9.48 -17.34 8.75
C ALA A 159 10.05 -16.30 7.78
N LYS A 160 9.18 -15.56 7.06
CA LYS A 160 9.51 -14.52 6.09
C LYS A 160 10.41 -15.00 4.96
N LYS A 161 10.28 -16.28 4.56
CA LYS A 161 11.15 -16.87 3.53
C LYS A 161 10.79 -16.39 2.13
N ASN A 162 9.50 -16.28 1.85
CA ASN A 162 9.00 -15.87 0.55
C ASN A 162 8.24 -14.56 0.66
N LEU A 163 8.75 -13.54 -0.04
CA LEU A 163 8.17 -12.20 -0.13
C LEU A 163 7.61 -12.02 -1.53
N THR A 164 6.32 -11.71 -1.62
CA THR A 164 5.67 -11.36 -2.88
C THR A 164 5.10 -9.94 -2.80
N PHE A 165 4.67 -9.41 -3.94
CA PHE A 165 4.24 -8.02 -4.08
C PHE A 165 2.91 -7.93 -4.81
N LEU A 166 2.21 -6.81 -4.66
CA LEU A 166 0.94 -6.52 -5.31
C LEU A 166 0.93 -5.08 -5.78
N GLU A 167 0.65 -4.93 -7.07
CA GLU A 167 0.29 -3.65 -7.65
C GLU A 167 -1.16 -3.30 -7.30
N THR A 168 -1.37 -2.50 -6.25
CA THR A 168 -2.72 -2.16 -5.78
C THR A 168 -3.48 -1.26 -6.75
N THR A 169 -2.81 -0.59 -7.69
CA THR A 169 -3.49 0.20 -8.73
C THR A 169 -4.28 -0.69 -9.69
N MET A 170 -3.94 -1.98 -9.79
CA MET A 170 -4.60 -2.97 -10.64
C MET A 170 -5.85 -3.62 -10.00
N ILE A 171 -6.24 -3.24 -8.78
CA ILE A 171 -7.47 -3.74 -8.12
C ILE A 171 -8.73 -3.37 -8.92
N GLY A 172 -8.72 -2.20 -9.56
CA GLY A 172 -9.87 -1.66 -10.27
C GLY A 172 -10.07 -2.21 -11.67
N ASP A 173 -10.98 -1.54 -12.39
CA ASP A 173 -11.10 -1.72 -13.83
C ASP A 173 -9.94 -0.97 -14.50
N VAL A 174 -8.86 -1.68 -14.79
CA VAL A 174 -7.65 -1.15 -15.41
C VAL A 174 -7.47 -1.76 -16.79
N ASP A 175 -6.95 -0.98 -17.74
CA ASP A 175 -6.42 -1.53 -18.99
C ASP A 175 -5.13 -2.30 -18.66
N LEU A 176 -5.11 -3.60 -18.96
CA LEU A 176 -3.93 -4.43 -18.67
C LEU A 176 -2.76 -4.09 -19.61
N ASP A 177 -3.05 -3.53 -20.78
CA ASP A 177 -2.04 -3.16 -21.76
C ASP A 177 -1.22 -1.94 -21.30
N ASP A 178 -1.74 -1.12 -20.38
CA ASP A 178 -0.96 -0.06 -19.70
C ASP A 178 0.22 -0.63 -18.87
N TYR A 179 0.10 -1.87 -18.40
CA TYR A 179 1.08 -2.54 -17.53
C TYR A 179 1.90 -3.60 -18.28
N PHE A 180 1.28 -4.23 -19.29
CA PHE A 180 1.82 -5.31 -20.11
C PHE A 180 1.54 -5.04 -21.60
N PRO A 181 2.13 -3.96 -22.18
CA PRO A 181 1.82 -3.54 -23.56
C PRO A 181 2.15 -4.60 -24.61
N ASP A 182 3.10 -5.49 -24.31
CA ASP A 182 3.54 -6.56 -25.20
C ASP A 182 2.59 -7.77 -25.22
N GLU A 183 1.70 -7.91 -24.23
CA GLU A 183 0.87 -9.11 -24.06
C GLU A 183 -0.55 -9.00 -24.66
N LYS A 184 -1.01 -7.78 -24.99
CA LYS A 184 -2.35 -7.52 -25.59
C LYS A 184 -3.47 -8.28 -24.88
N LEU A 185 -3.49 -8.20 -23.55
CA LEU A 185 -4.35 -9.03 -22.70
C LEU A 185 -5.82 -8.60 -22.80
N ASP A 186 -6.08 -7.35 -23.18
CA ASP A 186 -7.41 -6.76 -23.20
C ASP A 186 -8.34 -7.39 -24.25
N SER A 187 -7.76 -7.92 -25.34
CA SER A 187 -8.53 -8.61 -26.41
C SER A 187 -9.23 -9.89 -25.93
N THR A 188 -8.84 -10.42 -24.76
CA THR A 188 -9.39 -11.66 -24.18
C THR A 188 -10.37 -11.42 -23.02
N ARG A 189 -10.69 -10.16 -22.70
CA ARG A 189 -11.53 -9.79 -21.56
C ARG A 189 -13.02 -10.03 -21.77
N THR A 190 -13.49 -9.92 -23.01
CA THR A 190 -14.91 -10.00 -23.36
C THR A 190 -15.53 -11.38 -23.14
N THR A 191 -14.73 -12.43 -22.96
CA THR A 191 -15.20 -13.81 -22.79
C THR A 191 -15.04 -14.37 -21.37
N LYS A 192 -14.39 -13.63 -20.45
CA LYS A 192 -14.07 -14.12 -19.10
C LYS A 192 -15.11 -13.65 -18.07
N SER A 193 -15.45 -14.52 -17.13
CA SER A 193 -16.27 -14.16 -15.98
C SER A 193 -15.55 -13.16 -15.07
N GLN A 194 -16.30 -12.42 -14.23
CA GLN A 194 -15.73 -11.49 -13.26
C GLN A 194 -14.71 -12.18 -12.32
N GLY A 195 -14.95 -13.45 -11.95
CA GLY A 195 -14.02 -14.22 -11.10
C GLY A 195 -12.69 -14.53 -11.81
N GLU A 196 -12.75 -14.97 -13.06
CA GLU A 196 -11.57 -15.23 -13.87
C GLU A 196 -10.76 -13.96 -14.14
N MET A 197 -11.46 -12.86 -14.45
CA MET A 197 -10.84 -11.55 -14.60
C MET A 197 -10.15 -11.10 -13.31
N SER A 198 -10.80 -11.26 -12.17
CA SER A 198 -10.21 -10.92 -10.86
C SER A 198 -8.96 -11.73 -10.56
N ARG A 199 -8.98 -13.03 -10.84
CA ARG A 199 -7.82 -13.89 -10.64
C ARG A 199 -6.68 -13.51 -11.58
N LEU A 200 -6.99 -13.19 -12.83
CA LEU A 200 -6.02 -12.71 -13.81
C LEU A 200 -5.36 -11.40 -13.35
N THR A 201 -6.15 -10.39 -12.96
CA THR A 201 -5.58 -9.11 -12.51
C THR A 201 -4.77 -9.28 -11.22
N PHE A 202 -5.19 -10.17 -10.33
CA PHE A 202 -4.42 -10.50 -9.13
C PHE A 202 -3.03 -11.07 -9.46
N GLU A 203 -2.93 -12.10 -10.32
CA GLU A 203 -1.63 -12.67 -10.68
C GLU A 203 -0.78 -11.68 -11.48
N LYS A 204 -1.38 -10.92 -12.41
CA LYS A 204 -0.67 -9.89 -13.17
C LYS A 204 -0.17 -8.75 -12.27
N SER A 205 -0.91 -8.39 -11.22
CA SER A 205 -0.44 -7.42 -10.23
C SER A 205 0.80 -7.89 -9.47
N LYS A 206 0.89 -9.20 -9.21
CA LYS A 206 2.07 -9.81 -8.56
C LYS A 206 3.27 -9.80 -9.49
N GLU A 207 3.05 -10.18 -10.75
CA GLU A 207 4.08 -10.17 -11.78
C GLU A 207 4.66 -8.77 -12.00
N TYR A 208 3.79 -7.77 -12.17
CA TYR A 208 4.20 -6.37 -12.37
C TYR A 208 5.00 -5.84 -11.19
N ALA A 209 4.46 -5.98 -9.97
CA ALA A 209 5.10 -5.44 -8.77
C ALA A 209 6.43 -6.15 -8.45
N LEU A 210 6.52 -7.46 -8.72
CA LEU A 210 7.79 -8.19 -8.58
C LEU A 210 8.84 -7.69 -9.58
N ARG A 211 8.46 -7.46 -10.83
CA ARG A 211 9.35 -6.89 -11.87
C ARG A 211 9.87 -5.52 -11.46
N GLU A 212 8.98 -4.64 -10.99
CA GLU A 212 9.35 -3.31 -10.50
C GLU A 212 10.28 -3.39 -9.28
N TYR A 213 9.97 -4.26 -8.31
CA TYR A 213 10.82 -4.50 -7.15
C TYR A 213 12.22 -4.95 -7.55
N MET A 214 12.36 -5.93 -8.44
CA MET A 214 13.66 -6.45 -8.87
C MET A 214 14.53 -5.37 -9.52
N ARG A 215 13.92 -4.43 -10.26
CA ARG A 215 14.61 -3.29 -10.88
C ARG A 215 15.22 -2.32 -9.87
N VAL A 216 14.64 -2.23 -8.66
CA VAL A 216 15.07 -1.28 -7.62
C VAL A 216 15.54 -1.94 -6.33
N LYS A 217 15.65 -3.27 -6.29
CA LYS A 217 15.89 -4.09 -5.09
C LYS A 217 17.00 -3.55 -4.19
N ASP A 218 18.19 -3.34 -4.75
CA ASP A 218 19.34 -2.88 -3.98
C ASP A 218 19.15 -1.47 -3.40
N LYS A 219 18.35 -0.63 -4.06
CA LYS A 219 18.07 0.74 -3.62
C LYS A 219 17.03 0.77 -2.51
N VAL A 220 15.96 -0.04 -2.63
CA VAL A 220 14.91 -0.14 -1.61
C VAL A 220 15.40 -0.86 -0.36
N GLN A 221 16.15 -1.96 -0.49
CA GLN A 221 16.70 -2.70 0.65
C GLN A 221 17.73 -1.87 1.44
N ALA A 222 18.54 -1.06 0.75
CA ALA A 222 19.46 -0.13 1.39
C ALA A 222 18.79 1.17 1.88
N ASN A 223 17.47 1.34 1.70
CA ASN A 223 16.72 2.56 1.99
C ASN A 223 17.44 3.83 1.47
N LYS A 224 17.94 3.78 0.22
CA LYS A 224 18.59 4.91 -0.43
C LYS A 224 17.63 6.12 -0.49
N PRO A 225 18.12 7.35 -0.63
CA PRO A 225 17.27 8.54 -0.74
C PRO A 225 16.17 8.35 -1.79
N ASN A 226 14.92 8.67 -1.42
CA ASN A 226 13.70 8.49 -2.22
C ASN A 226 13.20 7.04 -2.43
N TYR A 227 13.85 6.06 -1.80
CA TYR A 227 13.38 4.68 -1.75
C TYR A 227 12.97 4.33 -0.32
N LEU A 228 12.00 3.43 -0.20
CA LEU A 228 11.54 2.92 1.09
C LEU A 228 11.30 1.42 0.99
N PHE A 229 11.79 0.69 1.98
CA PHE A 229 11.38 -0.68 2.26
C PHE A 229 11.07 -0.77 3.76
N VAL A 230 9.79 -0.88 4.11
CA VAL A 230 9.35 -0.94 5.51
C VAL A 230 8.43 -2.12 5.72
N GLU A 231 8.88 -3.08 6.51
CA GLU A 231 8.02 -4.13 7.04
C GLU A 231 7.19 -3.59 8.22
N ILE A 232 5.87 -3.66 8.12
CA ILE A 232 4.95 -3.23 9.20
C ILE A 232 4.89 -4.33 10.28
N ASN A 233 6.00 -4.47 11.00
CA ASN A 233 6.18 -5.43 12.06
C ASN A 233 5.97 -4.78 13.45
N LYS A 234 6.07 -5.59 14.51
CA LYS A 234 5.91 -5.13 15.89
C LYS A 234 6.90 -4.00 16.27
N ASN A 235 8.11 -3.99 15.72
CA ASN A 235 9.12 -2.96 16.02
C ASN A 235 8.74 -1.61 15.40
N VAL A 236 8.25 -1.61 14.15
CA VAL A 236 7.71 -0.39 13.55
C VAL A 236 6.52 0.13 14.35
N ARG A 237 5.60 -0.76 14.75
CA ARG A 237 4.43 -0.38 15.56
C ARG A 237 4.78 0.21 16.92
N ARG A 238 5.84 -0.26 17.59
CA ARG A 238 6.32 0.35 18.84
C ARG A 238 6.75 1.82 18.67
N ASN A 239 7.24 2.18 17.49
CA ASN A 239 7.74 3.53 17.19
C ASN A 239 6.72 4.41 16.47
N VAL A 240 5.82 3.81 15.68
CA VAL A 240 4.84 4.51 14.85
C VAL A 240 3.48 3.83 14.99
N GLN A 241 2.61 4.49 15.76
CA GLN A 241 1.20 4.11 15.92
C GLN A 241 0.40 4.48 14.67
N SER A 242 -0.69 3.76 14.42
CA SER A 242 -1.62 4.11 13.35
C SER A 242 -2.31 5.44 13.65
N ILE A 243 -2.70 6.15 12.60
CA ILE A 243 -3.56 7.33 12.69
C ILE A 243 -5.02 6.94 12.45
N GLY A 244 -5.92 7.63 13.15
CA GLY A 244 -7.34 7.30 13.16
C GLY A 244 -7.72 6.32 14.26
N LYS A 245 -9.01 6.24 14.56
CA LYS A 245 -9.59 5.21 15.42
C LYS A 245 -10.11 4.04 14.58
#